data_AF-A0A9W9EUA0-F1
#
_entry.id   AF-A0A9W9EUA0-F1
#
_cell.length_a   1.000
_cell.length_b   1.000
_cell.length_c   1.000
_cell.angle_alpha   90.00
_cell.angle_beta   90.00
_cell.angle_gamma   90.00
#
_symmetry.space_group_name_H-M   'P 1'
#
loop_
_entity.id
_entity.type
_entity.pdbx_description
1 polymer ?
#
loop_
_entity_poly.entity_id
_entity_poly.type
_entity_poly.pdbx_seq_one_letter_code
_entity_poly.pdbx_strand_id
1 'polypeptide(L)'
;MAEEVANSSLVVPQSMLFAIVINGILGFAMLIAFLFTAGDLSAIVKSQATYPFMQILENSTRSKGAAVVLSSMMAVMSVFCGLGGISSGSRMLWAFARERAIPGWQWIHKLDQRTAVPFHSTAIIIIAAGLIGLINIGSSEVLNIVLSLTMEAFFFSYIIPLSLLLYRRLKGDIKEPGQGSKKGLTWGPFRLKGFIGILNNIFALVFASVAALFGFWPSQNHPHLSKMNWSSAIFGGTLILAVIYYLGWGRKHYMGPVMEVQVPPQVPEPRSNVPDIYRD
;
A
#
# COMPACT_ATOMS: atom_id res chain seq x y z
N MET A 1 -10.38 1.36 -0.74
CA MET A 1 -10.57 1.47 0.73
C MET A 1 -11.17 2.80 1.17
N ALA A 2 -10.75 3.95 0.64
CA ALA A 2 -11.42 5.22 0.97
C ALA A 2 -12.92 5.21 0.61
N GLU A 3 -13.33 4.40 -0.37
CA GLU A 3 -14.74 4.16 -0.75
C GLU A 3 -15.59 3.55 0.36
N GLU A 4 -14.99 2.81 1.30
CA GLU A 4 -15.70 2.14 2.41
C GLU A 4 -15.73 2.99 3.69
N VAL A 5 -15.04 4.15 3.70
CA VAL A 5 -14.91 5.00 4.89
C VAL A 5 -15.93 6.13 4.82
N ALA A 6 -16.81 6.21 5.83
CA ALA A 6 -17.71 7.34 6.00
C ALA A 6 -16.91 8.64 6.14
N ASN A 7 -17.25 9.67 5.36
CA ASN A 7 -16.54 10.96 5.32
C ASN A 7 -15.03 10.81 5.07
N SER A 8 -14.65 9.97 4.10
CA SER A 8 -13.26 9.63 3.79
C SER A 8 -12.36 10.85 3.51
N SER A 9 -12.91 11.95 3.01
CA SER A 9 -12.18 13.20 2.75
C SER A 9 -11.62 13.89 4.01
N LEU A 10 -12.14 13.57 5.20
CA LEU A 10 -11.66 14.05 6.50
C LEU A 10 -11.03 12.93 7.33
N VAL A 11 -11.69 11.78 7.40
CA VAL A 11 -11.30 10.69 8.31
C VAL A 11 -10.00 10.02 7.87
N VAL A 12 -9.79 9.84 6.56
CA VAL A 12 -8.58 9.21 6.04
C VAL A 12 -7.32 10.04 6.35
N PRO A 13 -7.24 11.35 6.00
CA PRO A 13 -6.05 12.13 6.31
C PRO A 13 -5.79 12.28 7.81
N GLN A 14 -6.84 12.43 8.64
CA GLN A 14 -6.68 12.48 10.09
C GLN A 14 -6.12 11.17 10.64
N SER A 15 -6.68 10.03 10.22
CA SER A 15 -6.19 8.70 10.62
C SER A 15 -4.73 8.49 10.22
N MET A 16 -4.32 8.95 9.02
CA MET A 16 -2.92 8.90 8.58
C MET A 16 -1.99 9.72 9.49
N LEU A 17 -2.39 10.94 9.86
CA LEU A 17 -1.58 11.77 10.77
C LEU A 17 -1.46 11.14 12.17
N PHE A 18 -2.57 10.67 12.74
CA PHE A 18 -2.53 9.99 14.03
C PHE A 18 -1.66 8.74 13.98
N ALA A 19 -1.77 7.94 12.92
CA ALA A 19 -0.92 6.78 12.73
C ALA A 19 0.57 7.17 12.67
N ILE A 20 0.93 8.22 11.94
CA ILE A 20 2.33 8.69 11.86
C ILE A 20 2.83 9.16 13.24
N VAL A 21 2.04 9.96 13.96
CA VAL A 21 2.43 10.50 15.27
C VAL A 21 2.59 9.39 16.29
N ILE A 22 1.62 8.49 16.39
CA ILE A 22 1.66 7.38 17.35
C ILE A 22 2.82 6.44 17.01
N ASN A 23 2.94 5.99 15.76
CA ASN A 23 4.03 5.10 15.37
C ASN A 23 5.41 5.78 15.48
N GLY A 24 5.48 7.08 15.20
CA GLY A 24 6.72 7.86 15.35
C GLY A 24 7.17 7.95 16.80
N ILE A 25 6.27 8.30 17.72
CA ILE A 25 6.58 8.39 19.15
C ILE A 25 6.93 7.02 19.73
N LEU A 26 6.12 5.99 19.46
CA LEU A 26 6.38 4.63 19.94
C LEU A 26 7.66 4.06 19.34
N GLY A 27 7.87 4.22 18.04
CA GLY A 27 9.07 3.77 17.34
C GLY A 27 10.33 4.44 17.88
N PHE A 28 10.28 5.75 18.12
CA PHE A 28 11.40 6.49 18.69
C PHE A 28 11.69 6.06 20.13
N ALA A 29 10.66 5.90 20.97
CA ALA A 29 10.83 5.42 22.34
C ALA A 29 11.39 3.99 22.38
N MET A 30 10.92 3.10 21.51
CA MET A 30 11.45 1.74 21.37
C MET A 30 12.91 1.75 20.90
N LEU A 31 13.27 2.63 19.96
CA LEU A 31 14.64 2.75 19.48
C LEU A 31 15.59 3.24 20.59
N ILE A 32 15.16 4.20 21.41
CA ILE A 32 15.93 4.64 22.58
C ILE A 32 16.14 3.47 23.55
N ALA A 33 15.06 2.78 23.94
CA ALA A 33 15.13 1.63 24.84
C ALA A 33 16.08 0.57 24.28
N PHE A 34 15.95 0.24 22.99
CA PHE A 34 16.80 -0.70 22.28
C PHE A 34 18.28 -0.30 22.34
N LEU A 35 18.63 0.94 22.06
CA LEU A 35 20.03 1.39 22.08
C LEU A 35 20.66 1.29 23.47
N PHE A 36 19.87 1.48 24.54
CA PHE A 36 20.36 1.33 25.91
C PHE A 36 20.43 -0.13 26.37
N THR A 37 19.62 -1.04 25.80
CA THR A 37 19.52 -2.43 26.28
C THR A 37 20.15 -3.47 25.35
N ALA A 38 20.51 -3.11 24.11
CA ALA A 38 21.07 -4.05 23.12
C ALA A 38 22.36 -4.73 23.59
N GLY A 39 23.17 -4.06 24.43
CA GLY A 39 24.47 -4.57 24.85
C GLY A 39 25.52 -4.41 23.76
N ASP A 40 26.42 -5.38 23.61
CA ASP A 40 27.46 -5.34 22.59
C ASP A 40 26.89 -5.67 21.19
N LEU A 41 26.56 -4.62 20.44
CA LEU A 41 26.12 -4.68 19.05
C LEU A 41 27.12 -5.44 18.16
N SER A 42 28.42 -5.34 18.43
CA SER A 42 29.44 -6.03 17.62
C SER A 42 29.41 -7.54 17.84
N ALA A 43 29.12 -7.99 19.06
CA ALA A 43 28.90 -9.40 19.37
C ALA A 43 27.61 -9.93 18.75
N ILE A 44 26.53 -9.14 18.74
CA ILE A 44 25.25 -9.53 18.13
C ILE A 44 25.38 -9.64 16.61
N VAL A 45 26.01 -8.67 15.95
CA VAL A 45 26.20 -8.67 14.48
C VAL A 45 27.14 -9.81 14.04
N LYS A 46 28.12 -10.18 14.88
CA LYS A 46 29.00 -11.32 14.63
C LYS A 46 28.39 -12.66 15.03
N SER A 47 27.40 -12.67 15.91
CA SER A 47 26.72 -13.90 16.30
C SER A 47 25.99 -14.46 15.08
N GLN A 48 26.13 -15.76 14.82
CA GLN A 48 25.37 -16.47 13.79
C GLN A 48 23.89 -16.65 14.19
N ALA A 49 23.34 -15.80 15.06
CA ALA A 49 21.95 -15.85 15.41
C ALA A 49 21.11 -15.61 14.15
N THR A 50 20.27 -16.58 13.80
CA THR A 50 19.37 -16.51 12.64
C THR A 50 18.50 -15.24 12.69
N TYR A 51 18.18 -14.77 13.91
CA TYR A 51 17.37 -13.58 14.14
C TYR A 51 17.96 -12.71 15.26
N PRO A 52 18.74 -11.67 14.91
CA PRO A 52 19.43 -10.80 15.87
C PRO A 52 18.50 -10.14 16.91
N PHE A 53 17.25 -9.86 16.55
CA PHE A 53 16.29 -9.24 17.46
C PHE A 53 15.95 -10.12 18.68
N MET A 54 15.96 -11.46 18.54
CA MET A 54 15.67 -12.37 19.66
C MET A 54 16.77 -12.30 20.72
N GLN A 55 18.03 -12.25 20.29
CA GLN A 55 19.17 -12.10 21.19
C GLN A 55 19.10 -10.77 21.94
N ILE A 56 18.62 -9.72 21.28
CA ILE A 56 18.49 -8.41 21.90
C ILE A 56 17.38 -8.40 22.95
N LEU A 57 16.26 -9.08 22.70
CA LEU A 57 15.21 -9.26 23.69
C LEU A 57 15.72 -10.06 24.91
N GLU A 58 16.55 -11.08 24.69
CA GLU A 58 17.22 -11.80 25.78
C GLU A 58 18.17 -10.91 26.58
N ASN A 59 19.03 -10.14 25.90
CA ASN A 59 19.95 -9.21 26.55
C ASN A 59 19.20 -8.14 27.38
N SER A 60 18.08 -7.64 26.85
CA SER A 60 17.27 -6.60 27.47
C SER A 60 16.50 -7.11 28.69
N THR A 61 15.92 -8.31 28.59
CA THR A 61 15.09 -8.90 29.67
C THR A 61 15.92 -9.70 30.67
N ARG A 62 17.16 -10.06 30.33
CA ARG A 62 18.04 -10.98 31.06
C ARG A 62 17.38 -12.33 31.39
N SER A 63 16.36 -12.71 30.62
CA SER A 63 15.58 -13.93 30.84
C SER A 63 15.19 -14.56 29.51
N LYS A 64 15.62 -15.81 29.31
CA LYS A 64 15.27 -16.61 28.14
C LYS A 64 13.76 -16.80 28.00
N GLY A 65 13.04 -17.01 29.12
CA GLY A 65 11.59 -17.18 29.12
C GLY A 65 10.86 -15.93 28.63
N ALA A 66 11.27 -14.74 29.10
CA ALA A 66 10.69 -13.48 28.66
C ALA A 66 10.99 -13.20 27.18
N ALA A 67 12.22 -13.47 26.73
CA ALA A 67 12.61 -13.31 25.33
C ALA A 67 11.79 -14.19 24.37
N VAL A 68 11.54 -15.45 24.76
CA VAL A 68 10.71 -16.37 23.96
C VAL A 68 9.26 -15.88 23.87
N VAL A 69 8.67 -15.42 24.98
CA VAL A 69 7.29 -14.90 24.99
C VAL A 69 7.16 -13.64 24.14
N LEU A 70 8.10 -12.70 24.24
CA LEU A 70 8.07 -11.48 23.42
C LEU A 70 8.28 -11.78 21.94
N SER A 71 9.20 -12.70 21.62
CA SER A 71 9.46 -13.11 20.24
C SER A 71 8.27 -13.84 19.60
N SER A 72 7.58 -14.71 20.36
CA SER A 72 6.37 -15.38 19.87
C SER A 72 5.22 -14.41 19.65
N MET A 73 5.08 -13.39 20.51
CA MET A 73 4.11 -12.32 20.32
C MET A 73 4.37 -11.53 19.02
N MET A 74 5.64 -11.23 18.70
CA MET A 74 6.02 -10.60 17.43
C MET A 74 5.70 -11.49 16.22
N ALA A 75 5.92 -12.80 16.33
CA ALA A 75 5.57 -13.75 15.28
C ALA A 75 4.05 -13.77 15.01
N VAL A 76 3.24 -13.78 16.07
CA VAL A 76 1.78 -13.70 15.98
C VAL A 76 1.34 -12.38 15.32
N MET A 77 1.91 -11.25 15.74
CA MET A 77 1.64 -9.94 15.10
C MET A 77 2.01 -9.93 13.61
N SER A 78 3.09 -10.59 13.22
CA SER A 78 3.52 -10.70 11.82
C SER A 78 2.50 -11.47 10.97
N VAL A 79 1.86 -12.51 11.53
CA VAL A 79 0.77 -13.23 10.85
C VAL A 79 -0.42 -12.30 10.60
N PHE A 80 -0.85 -11.53 11.60
CA PHE A 80 -1.95 -10.57 11.43
C PHE A 80 -1.61 -9.46 10.42
N CYS A 81 -0.37 -8.99 10.41
CA CYS A 81 0.11 -8.05 9.39
C CYS A 81 0.00 -8.65 7.98
N GLY A 82 0.44 -9.90 7.80
CA GLY A 82 0.32 -10.64 6.55
C GLY A 82 -1.13 -10.80 6.08
N LEU A 83 -2.05 -11.14 6.99
CA LEU A 83 -3.49 -11.21 6.70
C LEU A 83 -4.05 -9.85 6.24
N GLY A 84 -3.62 -8.75 6.87
CA GLY A 84 -3.96 -7.39 6.45
C GLY A 84 -3.45 -7.09 5.04
N GLY A 85 -2.22 -7.50 4.72
CA GLY A 85 -1.63 -7.38 3.39
C GLY A 85 -2.42 -8.14 2.32
N ILE A 86 -2.81 -9.40 2.61
CA ILE A 86 -3.63 -10.22 1.71
C ILE A 86 -5.00 -9.57 1.47
N SER A 87 -5.64 -9.08 2.54
CA SER A 87 -6.94 -8.40 2.43
C SER A 87 -6.86 -7.13 1.57
N SER A 88 -5.82 -6.33 1.75
CA SER A 88 -5.61 -5.13 0.95
C SER A 88 -5.29 -5.44 -0.51
N GLY A 89 -4.38 -6.39 -0.75
CA GLY A 89 -3.96 -6.80 -2.08
C GLY A 89 -5.10 -7.42 -2.88
N SER A 90 -5.95 -8.25 -2.26
CA SER A 90 -7.07 -8.88 -2.95
C SER A 90 -8.13 -7.87 -3.40
N ARG A 91 -8.41 -6.84 -2.57
CA ARG A 91 -9.32 -5.75 -2.95
C ARG A 91 -8.75 -4.87 -4.05
N MET A 92 -7.45 -4.60 -4.04
CA MET A 92 -6.78 -3.85 -5.11
C MET A 92 -6.83 -4.62 -6.44
N LEU A 93 -6.54 -5.92 -6.42
CA LEU A 93 -6.64 -6.78 -7.60
C LEU A 93 -8.08 -6.85 -8.13
N TRP A 94 -9.06 -6.99 -7.22
CA TRP A 94 -10.47 -6.97 -7.58
C TRP A 94 -10.90 -5.65 -8.22
N ALA A 95 -10.46 -4.51 -7.68
CA ALA A 95 -10.73 -3.19 -8.27
C ALA A 95 -10.13 -3.07 -9.68
N PHE A 96 -8.90 -3.55 -9.90
CA PHE A 96 -8.33 -3.61 -11.25
C PHE A 96 -9.10 -4.53 -12.19
N ALA A 97 -9.64 -5.66 -11.70
CA ALA A 97 -10.50 -6.52 -12.48
C ALA A 97 -11.83 -5.82 -12.85
N ARG A 98 -12.44 -5.06 -11.93
CA ARG A 98 -13.63 -4.23 -12.18
C ARG A 98 -13.40 -3.25 -13.34
N GLU A 99 -12.21 -2.64 -13.39
CA GLU A 99 -11.80 -1.68 -14.41
C GLU A 99 -11.28 -2.32 -15.72
N ARG A 100 -11.36 -3.66 -15.82
CA ARG A 100 -10.84 -4.45 -16.96
C ARG A 100 -9.35 -4.18 -17.23
N ALA A 101 -8.56 -3.96 -16.18
CA ALA A 101 -7.14 -3.66 -16.28
C ALA A 101 -6.25 -4.91 -16.43
N ILE A 102 -6.82 -6.11 -16.25
CA ILE A 102 -6.10 -7.40 -16.26
C ILE A 102 -6.80 -8.45 -17.14
N PRO A 103 -6.07 -9.42 -17.71
CA PRO A 103 -6.69 -10.54 -18.42
C PRO A 103 -7.48 -11.42 -17.44
N GLY A 104 -8.54 -12.08 -17.92
CA GLY A 104 -9.39 -12.92 -17.06
C GLY A 104 -10.24 -12.12 -16.05
N TRP A 105 -10.38 -10.80 -16.24
CA TRP A 105 -11.14 -9.92 -15.35
C TRP A 105 -12.55 -10.41 -15.05
N GLN A 106 -13.22 -11.09 -16.00
CA GLN A 106 -14.57 -11.64 -15.84
C GLN A 106 -14.66 -12.70 -14.73
N TRP A 107 -13.58 -13.44 -14.48
CA TRP A 107 -13.52 -14.43 -13.41
C TRP A 107 -13.04 -13.81 -12.10
N ILE A 108 -12.02 -12.95 -12.18
CA ILE A 108 -11.39 -12.32 -11.00
C ILE A 108 -12.33 -11.33 -10.29
N HIS A 109 -13.17 -10.63 -11.05
CA HIS A 109 -14.12 -9.64 -10.53
C HIS A 109 -15.34 -10.27 -9.83
N LYS A 110 -15.61 -11.57 -9.98
CA LYS A 110 -16.79 -12.19 -9.37
C LYS A 110 -16.70 -12.14 -7.85
N LEU A 111 -17.76 -11.63 -7.24
CA LEU A 111 -17.96 -11.62 -5.80
C LEU A 111 -18.87 -12.78 -5.38
N ASP A 112 -18.58 -13.34 -4.21
CA ASP A 112 -19.52 -14.26 -3.57
C ASP A 112 -20.75 -13.50 -3.07
N GLN A 113 -21.95 -14.03 -3.34
CA GLN A 113 -23.22 -13.35 -3.02
C GLN A 113 -23.52 -13.29 -1.53
N ARG A 114 -22.94 -14.19 -0.72
CA ARG A 114 -23.21 -14.26 0.72
C ARG A 114 -22.26 -13.40 1.53
N THR A 115 -20.98 -13.41 1.18
CA THR A 115 -19.94 -12.75 1.98
C THR A 115 -19.46 -11.43 1.37
N ALA A 116 -19.81 -11.15 0.11
CA ALA A 116 -19.27 -10.01 -0.67
C ALA A 116 -17.73 -9.97 -0.73
N VAL A 117 -17.07 -11.11 -0.48
CA VAL A 117 -15.60 -11.22 -0.52
C VAL A 117 -15.14 -11.66 -1.92
N PRO A 118 -14.10 -11.03 -2.50
CA PRO A 118 -13.54 -11.43 -3.78
C PRO A 118 -12.65 -12.69 -3.61
N PHE A 119 -13.29 -13.87 -3.56
CA PHE A 119 -12.60 -15.14 -3.33
C PHE A 119 -11.50 -15.42 -4.37
N HIS A 120 -11.80 -15.23 -5.66
CA HIS A 120 -10.84 -15.46 -6.74
C HIS A 120 -9.60 -14.56 -6.65
N SER A 121 -9.81 -13.27 -6.38
CA SER A 121 -8.70 -12.33 -6.18
C SER A 121 -7.86 -12.70 -4.95
N THR A 122 -8.51 -13.15 -3.88
CA THR A 122 -7.82 -13.56 -2.64
C THR A 122 -6.97 -14.82 -2.88
N ALA A 123 -7.51 -15.82 -3.57
CA ALA A 123 -6.77 -17.03 -3.91
C ALA A 123 -5.53 -16.73 -4.77
N ILE A 124 -5.63 -15.85 -5.77
CA ILE A 124 -4.50 -15.43 -6.61
C ILE A 124 -3.40 -14.80 -5.75
N ILE A 125 -3.75 -13.87 -4.85
CA ILE A 125 -2.79 -13.18 -3.99
C ILE A 125 -2.10 -14.18 -3.03
N ILE A 126 -2.85 -15.11 -2.43
CA ILE A 126 -2.28 -16.13 -1.54
C ILE A 126 -1.33 -17.05 -2.30
N ILE A 127 -1.72 -17.55 -3.47
CA ILE A 127 -0.87 -18.42 -4.29
C ILE A 127 0.39 -17.67 -4.73
N ALA A 128 0.26 -16.43 -5.22
CA ALA A 128 1.40 -15.62 -5.65
C ALA A 128 2.36 -15.34 -4.47
N ALA A 129 1.83 -14.95 -3.31
CA ALA A 129 2.63 -14.74 -2.10
C ALA A 129 3.34 -16.03 -1.65
N GLY A 130 2.65 -17.18 -1.71
CA GLY A 130 3.23 -18.49 -1.42
C GLY A 130 4.36 -18.85 -2.37
N LEU A 131 4.17 -18.65 -3.69
CA LEU A 131 5.19 -18.90 -4.71
C LEU A 131 6.43 -18.01 -4.52
N ILE A 132 6.23 -16.72 -4.19
CA ILE A 132 7.33 -15.82 -3.85
C ILE A 132 8.04 -16.31 -2.57
N GLY A 133 7.31 -16.78 -1.57
CA GLY A 133 7.87 -17.35 -0.35
C GLY A 133 8.73 -18.60 -0.59
N LEU A 134 8.38 -19.44 -1.57
CA LEU A 134 9.16 -20.63 -1.92
C LEU A 134 10.57 -20.30 -2.46
N ILE A 135 10.80 -19.08 -2.94
CA ILE A 135 12.14 -18.61 -3.36
C ILE A 135 13.16 -18.76 -2.22
N ASN A 136 12.72 -18.63 -0.96
CA ASN A 136 13.59 -18.77 0.20
C ASN A 136 14.25 -20.15 0.31
N ILE A 137 13.63 -21.20 -0.24
CA ILE A 137 14.20 -22.56 -0.27
C ILE A 137 15.43 -22.61 -1.16
N GLY A 138 15.45 -21.84 -2.25
CA GLY A 138 16.58 -21.78 -3.18
C GLY A 138 17.66 -20.80 -2.73
N SER A 139 17.27 -19.58 -2.36
CA SER A 139 18.22 -18.54 -1.93
C SER A 139 17.54 -17.43 -1.14
N SER A 140 18.03 -17.21 0.08
CA SER A 140 17.64 -16.06 0.91
C SER A 140 18.06 -14.72 0.29
N GLU A 141 19.14 -14.70 -0.51
CA GLU A 141 19.58 -13.49 -1.20
C GLU A 141 18.60 -13.06 -2.28
N VAL A 142 18.04 -14.02 -3.03
CA VAL A 142 17.03 -13.70 -4.04
C VAL A 142 15.75 -13.19 -3.38
N LEU A 143 15.35 -13.77 -2.25
CA LEU A 143 14.22 -13.25 -1.48
C LEU A 143 14.49 -11.81 -0.99
N ASN A 144 15.69 -11.51 -0.49
CA ASN A 144 16.06 -10.16 -0.06
C ASN A 144 16.01 -9.14 -1.20
N ILE A 145 16.40 -9.54 -2.42
CA ILE A 145 16.26 -8.69 -3.62
C ILE A 145 14.78 -8.41 -3.91
N VAL A 146 13.90 -9.42 -3.82
CA VAL A 146 12.45 -9.24 -4.03
C VAL A 146 11.81 -8.35 -2.96
N LEU A 147 12.25 -8.48 -1.70
CA LEU A 147 11.79 -7.61 -0.61
C LEU A 147 12.24 -6.15 -0.82
N SER A 148 13.48 -5.96 -1.26
CA SER A 148 14.02 -4.62 -1.61
C SER A 148 13.25 -3.99 -2.75
N LEU A 149 12.97 -4.77 -3.81
CA LEU A 149 12.13 -4.37 -4.94
C LEU A 149 10.73 -3.91 -4.49
N THR A 150 10.14 -4.59 -3.51
CA THR A 150 8.81 -4.24 -3.00
C THR A 150 8.82 -2.87 -2.31
N MET A 151 9.85 -2.59 -1.52
CA MET A 151 10.03 -1.28 -0.87
C MET A 151 10.21 -0.15 -1.89
N GLU A 152 11.03 -0.38 -2.92
CA GLU A 152 11.26 0.57 -4.01
C GLU A 152 9.96 0.84 -4.78
N ALA A 153 9.20 -0.22 -5.11
CA ALA A 153 7.93 -0.11 -5.79
C ALA A 153 6.92 0.76 -5.03
N PHE A 154 6.93 0.74 -3.69
CA PHE A 154 6.12 1.67 -2.88
C PHE A 154 6.53 3.13 -3.09
N PHE A 155 7.83 3.44 -3.09
CA PHE A 155 8.28 4.81 -3.35
C PHE A 155 7.89 5.29 -4.75
N PHE A 156 8.04 4.46 -5.78
CA PHE A 156 7.58 4.81 -7.13
C PHE A 156 6.06 4.98 -7.20
N SER A 157 5.30 4.15 -6.49
CA SER A 157 3.85 4.29 -6.34
C SER A 157 3.45 5.62 -5.72
N TYR A 158 4.27 6.22 -4.86
CA TYR A 158 4.07 7.57 -4.32
C TYR A 158 4.53 8.68 -5.28
N ILE A 159 5.64 8.48 -5.98
CA ILE A 159 6.19 9.47 -6.94
C ILE A 159 5.17 9.81 -8.04
N ILE A 160 4.46 8.81 -8.58
CA ILE A 160 3.49 9.01 -9.67
C ILE A 160 2.35 9.98 -9.27
N PRO A 161 1.53 9.71 -8.23
CA PRO A 161 0.47 10.61 -7.82
C PRO A 161 1.00 11.94 -7.28
N LEU A 162 2.16 11.99 -6.62
CA LEU A 162 2.78 13.25 -6.20
C LEU A 162 3.13 14.13 -7.40
N SER A 163 3.72 13.55 -8.45
CA SER A 163 4.07 14.26 -9.68
C SER A 163 2.84 14.78 -10.42
N LEU A 164 1.79 13.96 -10.53
CA LEU A 164 0.52 14.36 -11.12
C LEU A 164 -0.17 15.46 -10.32
N LEU A 165 -0.10 15.40 -8.99
CA LEU A 165 -0.62 16.44 -8.11
C LEU A 165 0.15 17.75 -8.27
N LEU A 166 1.49 17.70 -8.35
CA LEU A 166 2.33 18.87 -8.60
C LEU A 166 1.95 19.53 -9.92
N TYR A 167 1.90 18.73 -10.99
CA TYR A 167 1.57 19.19 -12.33
C TYR A 167 0.21 19.89 -12.37
N ARG A 168 -0.83 19.27 -11.79
CA ARG A 168 -2.17 19.87 -11.74
C ARG A 168 -2.26 21.10 -10.84
N ARG A 169 -1.48 21.14 -9.76
CA ARG A 169 -1.40 22.30 -8.87
C ARG A 169 -0.74 23.50 -9.57
N LEU A 170 0.32 23.27 -10.35
CA LEU A 170 0.99 24.31 -11.14
C LEU A 170 0.12 24.82 -12.28
N LYS A 171 -0.66 23.94 -12.92
CA LYS A 171 -1.57 24.32 -14.00
C LYS A 171 -2.85 25.01 -13.51
N GLY A 172 -3.17 24.90 -12.21
CA GLY A 172 -4.40 25.45 -11.64
C GLY A 172 -5.66 24.64 -11.96
N ASP A 173 -5.52 23.38 -12.38
CA ASP A 173 -6.62 22.52 -12.85
C ASP A 173 -7.49 21.93 -11.70
N ILE A 174 -7.22 22.27 -10.44
CA ILE A 174 -7.90 21.71 -9.26
C ILE A 174 -8.85 22.74 -8.65
N LYS A 175 -10.14 22.45 -8.68
CA LYS A 175 -11.21 23.37 -8.26
C LYS A 175 -11.43 23.38 -6.75
N GLU A 176 -11.97 24.50 -6.26
CA GLU A 176 -12.36 24.68 -4.87
C GLU A 176 -13.66 23.93 -4.51
N PRO A 177 -13.83 23.45 -3.27
CA PRO A 177 -15.08 22.84 -2.82
C PRO A 177 -16.24 23.82 -3.01
N GLY A 178 -17.36 23.36 -3.58
CA GLY A 178 -18.55 24.17 -3.84
C GLY A 178 -18.60 24.81 -5.24
N GLN A 179 -17.51 24.81 -5.99
CA GLN A 179 -17.53 25.15 -7.41
C GLN A 179 -17.97 23.92 -8.21
N GLY A 180 -19.29 23.72 -8.28
CA GLY A 180 -19.96 22.56 -8.85
C GLY A 180 -19.28 21.99 -10.10
N SER A 181 -18.65 20.83 -9.95
CA SER A 181 -18.12 20.11 -11.09
C SER A 181 -18.40 18.63 -10.94
N LYS A 182 -19.36 18.14 -11.73
CA LYS A 182 -19.60 16.70 -11.93
C LYS A 182 -18.44 16.01 -12.69
N LYS A 183 -17.48 16.78 -13.22
CA LYS A 183 -16.31 16.31 -13.97
C LYS A 183 -15.07 17.20 -13.69
N GLY A 184 -14.16 16.73 -12.84
CA GLY A 184 -12.90 17.42 -12.51
C GLY A 184 -12.40 17.07 -11.11
N LEU A 185 -11.11 17.29 -10.82
CA LEU A 185 -10.57 17.13 -9.48
C LEU A 185 -10.99 18.33 -8.61
N THR A 186 -11.58 18.04 -7.46
CA THR A 186 -11.94 19.03 -6.44
C THR A 186 -11.06 18.80 -5.22
N TRP A 187 -10.69 19.89 -4.54
CA TRP A 187 -9.92 19.78 -3.31
C TRP A 187 -10.76 19.18 -2.18
N GLY A 188 -10.14 18.32 -1.37
CA GLY A 188 -10.67 17.94 -0.07
C GLY A 188 -10.50 19.04 0.99
N PRO A 189 -11.22 18.95 2.11
CA PRO A 189 -11.11 19.91 3.21
C PRO A 189 -9.71 19.94 3.86
N PHE A 190 -9.00 18.81 3.86
CA PHE A 190 -7.64 18.71 4.37
C PHE A 190 -6.61 18.99 3.26
N ARG A 191 -5.98 20.19 3.28
CA ARG A 191 -4.98 20.58 2.28
C ARG A 191 -4.07 21.73 2.72
N LEU A 192 -2.88 21.78 2.14
CA LEU A 192 -1.99 22.95 2.19
C LEU A 192 -2.24 23.85 0.96
N LYS A 193 -2.64 25.09 1.20
CA LYS A 193 -2.98 26.06 0.14
C LYS A 193 -1.75 26.78 -0.42
N GLY A 194 -1.87 27.24 -1.66
CA GLY A 194 -0.91 28.12 -2.31
C GLY A 194 0.51 27.56 -2.39
N PHE A 195 1.49 28.46 -2.27
CA PHE A 195 2.92 28.20 -2.41
C PHE A 195 3.46 27.18 -1.41
N ILE A 196 3.00 27.21 -0.15
CA ILE A 196 3.43 26.27 0.90
C ILE A 196 3.12 24.83 0.49
N GLY A 197 1.95 24.58 -0.09
CA GLY A 197 1.62 23.23 -0.53
C GLY A 197 2.34 22.80 -1.82
N ILE A 198 2.81 23.74 -2.65
CA ILE A 198 3.73 23.42 -3.76
C ILE A 198 5.09 22.98 -3.17
N LEU A 199 5.66 23.77 -2.26
CA LEU A 199 6.93 23.43 -1.60
C LEU A 199 6.87 22.09 -0.89
N ASN A 200 5.81 21.83 -0.12
CA ASN A 200 5.62 20.54 0.54
C ASN A 200 5.58 19.37 -0.45
N ASN A 201 4.91 19.56 -1.59
CA ASN A 201 4.81 18.52 -2.61
C ASN A 201 6.14 18.29 -3.35
N ILE A 202 6.90 19.35 -3.64
CA ILE A 202 8.26 19.25 -4.17
C ILE A 202 9.17 18.53 -3.17
N PHE A 203 9.13 18.90 -1.89
CA PHE A 203 9.90 18.25 -0.84
C PHE A 203 9.58 16.76 -0.76
N ALA A 204 8.30 16.38 -0.74
CA ALA A 204 7.88 14.99 -0.73
C ALA A 204 8.38 14.22 -1.98
N LEU A 205 8.36 14.86 -3.15
CA LEU A 205 8.85 14.27 -4.40
C LEU A 205 10.36 14.04 -4.34
N VAL A 206 11.13 15.06 -3.93
CA VAL A 206 12.58 14.96 -3.76
C VAL A 206 12.94 13.87 -2.76
N PHE A 207 12.28 13.84 -1.60
CA PHE A 207 12.49 12.82 -0.60
C PHE A 207 12.20 11.41 -1.13
N ALA A 208 11.05 11.20 -1.77
CA ALA A 208 10.68 9.91 -2.34
C ALA A 208 11.64 9.48 -3.47
N SER A 209 12.10 10.42 -4.31
CA SER A 209 13.08 10.14 -5.37
C SER A 209 14.45 9.77 -4.82
N VAL A 210 14.92 10.47 -3.78
CA VAL A 210 16.17 10.12 -3.09
C VAL A 210 16.03 8.74 -2.45
N ALA A 211 14.97 8.49 -1.68
CA ALA A 211 14.74 7.19 -1.05
C ALA A 211 14.66 6.04 -2.07
N ALA A 212 13.98 6.24 -3.20
CA ALA A 212 13.92 5.26 -4.29
C ALA A 212 15.30 4.99 -4.91
N LEU A 213 16.09 6.04 -5.15
CA LEU A 213 17.43 5.92 -5.73
C LEU A 213 18.38 5.14 -4.81
N PHE A 214 18.38 5.47 -3.52
CA PHE A 214 19.21 4.78 -2.53
C PHE A 214 18.72 3.35 -2.25
N GLY A 215 17.43 3.06 -2.45
CA GLY A 215 16.89 1.70 -2.31
C GLY A 215 17.57 0.68 -3.23
N PHE A 216 17.93 1.10 -4.45
CA PHE A 216 18.63 0.25 -5.41
C PHE A 216 20.11 -0.01 -5.07
N TRP A 217 20.69 0.69 -4.09
CA TRP A 217 22.09 0.51 -3.75
C TRP A 217 22.33 -0.73 -2.86
N PRO A 218 23.48 -1.41 -3.04
CA PRO A 218 23.88 -2.50 -2.18
C PRO A 218 24.24 -1.99 -0.77
N SER A 219 24.10 -2.86 0.23
CA SER A 219 24.44 -2.55 1.63
C SER A 219 25.95 -2.49 1.92
N GLN A 220 26.79 -2.88 0.96
CA GLN A 220 28.24 -2.88 1.07
C GLN A 220 28.88 -2.22 -0.14
N ASN A 221 30.00 -1.51 0.08
CA ASN A 221 30.83 -0.99 -1.00
C ASN A 221 31.53 -2.15 -1.72
N HIS A 222 31.48 -2.14 -3.05
CA HIS A 222 32.03 -3.19 -3.93
C HIS A 222 31.44 -4.59 -3.66
N PRO A 223 30.12 -4.79 -3.82
CA PRO A 223 29.53 -6.11 -3.65
C PRO A 223 30.04 -7.07 -4.72
N HIS A 224 30.28 -8.32 -4.34
CA HIS A 224 30.36 -9.40 -5.33
C HIS A 224 29.03 -9.53 -6.09
N LEU A 225 29.08 -9.98 -7.35
CA LEU A 225 27.89 -10.13 -8.21
C LEU A 225 26.76 -10.93 -7.56
N SER A 226 27.09 -11.91 -6.71
CA SER A 226 26.13 -12.73 -5.97
C SER A 226 25.46 -12.04 -4.79
N LYS A 227 26.00 -10.90 -4.33
CA LYS A 227 25.50 -10.07 -3.22
C LYS A 227 25.03 -8.69 -3.68
N MET A 228 25.02 -8.43 -4.98
CA MET A 228 24.56 -7.16 -5.53
C MET A 228 23.03 -7.09 -5.44
N ASN A 229 22.52 -5.89 -5.12
CA ASN A 229 21.08 -5.66 -5.17
C ASN A 229 20.63 -5.50 -6.64
N TRP A 230 20.11 -6.58 -7.22
CA TRP A 230 19.62 -6.61 -8.60
C TRP A 230 18.17 -6.10 -8.75
N SER A 231 17.61 -5.49 -7.70
CA SER A 231 16.24 -4.97 -7.71
C SER A 231 16.01 -3.95 -8.83
N SER A 232 17.00 -3.10 -9.14
CA SER A 232 16.95 -2.11 -10.23
C SER A 232 16.71 -2.73 -11.60
N ALA A 233 17.39 -3.83 -11.91
CA ALA A 233 17.23 -4.55 -13.17
C ALA A 233 15.85 -5.21 -13.26
N ILE A 234 15.39 -5.85 -12.18
CA ILE A 234 14.06 -6.47 -12.11
C ILE A 234 12.97 -5.40 -12.21
N PHE A 235 13.14 -4.27 -11.53
CA PHE A 235 12.21 -3.14 -11.57
C PHE A 235 12.10 -2.56 -12.98
N GLY A 236 13.25 -2.26 -13.61
CA GLY A 236 13.30 -1.76 -14.98
C GLY A 236 12.67 -2.72 -15.99
N GLY A 237 12.98 -4.01 -15.89
CA GLY A 237 12.37 -5.06 -16.71
C GLY A 237 10.85 -5.12 -16.52
N THR A 238 10.38 -5.04 -15.26
CA THR A 238 8.96 -5.04 -14.92
C THR A 238 8.24 -3.82 -15.52
N LEU A 239 8.84 -2.63 -15.45
CA LEU A 239 8.29 -1.42 -16.06
C LEU A 239 8.18 -1.53 -17.58
N ILE A 240 9.20 -2.08 -18.24
CA ILE A 240 9.18 -2.30 -19.68
C ILE A 240 8.03 -3.25 -20.05
N LEU A 241 7.89 -4.37 -19.33
CA LEU A 241 6.79 -5.32 -19.53
C LEU A 241 5.43 -4.66 -19.29
N ALA A 242 5.30 -3.81 -18.27
CA ALA A 242 4.07 -3.08 -17.99
C ALA A 242 3.71 -2.11 -19.12
N VAL A 243 4.70 -1.39 -19.69
CA VAL A 243 4.49 -0.50 -20.84
C VAL A 243 4.08 -1.31 -22.07
N ILE A 244 4.76 -2.41 -22.37
CA ILE A 244 4.40 -3.30 -23.50
C ILE A 244 2.98 -3.82 -23.32
N TYR A 245 2.63 -4.29 -22.11
CA TYR A 245 1.29 -4.78 -21.78
C TYR A 245 0.22 -3.68 -21.95
N TYR A 246 0.51 -2.46 -21.49
CA TYR A 246 -0.40 -1.33 -21.65
C TYR A 246 -0.61 -0.98 -23.13
N LEU A 247 0.46 -0.90 -23.91
CA LEU A 247 0.37 -0.56 -25.34
C LEU A 247 -0.35 -1.65 -26.15
N GLY A 248 -0.10 -2.94 -25.83
CA GLY A 248 -0.67 -4.07 -26.54
C GLY A 248 -2.15 -4.33 -26.20
N TRP A 249 -2.49 -4.32 -24.90
CA TRP A 249 -3.81 -4.72 -24.42
C TRP A 249 -4.51 -3.64 -23.60
N GLY A 250 -3.81 -3.02 -22.64
CA GLY A 250 -4.39 -2.10 -21.67
C GLY A 250 -5.10 -0.90 -22.31
N ARG A 251 -4.49 -0.28 -23.32
CA ARG A 251 -5.04 0.89 -24.03
C ARG A 251 -6.40 0.61 -24.70
N LYS A 252 -6.71 -0.65 -25.02
CA LYS A 252 -7.94 -1.06 -25.71
C LYS A 252 -9.04 -1.51 -24.76
N HIS A 253 -8.69 -2.03 -23.58
CA HIS A 253 -9.65 -2.70 -22.69
C HIS A 253 -9.87 -1.96 -21.36
N TYR A 254 -8.89 -1.19 -20.90
CA TYR A 254 -8.97 -0.48 -19.63
C TYR A 254 -10.01 0.65 -19.68
N MET A 255 -11.01 0.57 -18.81
CA MET A 255 -12.14 1.50 -18.79
C MET A 255 -11.95 2.67 -17.80
N GLY A 256 -10.86 2.67 -17.04
CA GLY A 256 -10.61 3.66 -15.99
C GLY A 256 -11.46 3.44 -14.74
N PRO A 257 -11.29 4.29 -13.71
CA PRO A 257 -11.99 4.17 -12.44
C PRO A 257 -13.48 4.43 -12.59
N VAL A 258 -14.28 3.40 -12.29
CA VAL A 258 -15.74 3.46 -12.31
C VAL A 258 -16.22 4.11 -11.01
N MET A 259 -16.86 5.28 -11.12
CA MET A 259 -17.48 5.96 -9.98
C MET A 259 -18.80 5.27 -9.63
N GLU A 260 -18.84 4.54 -8.52
CA GLU A 260 -20.09 4.00 -7.97
C GLU A 260 -20.89 5.15 -7.35
N VAL A 261 -21.92 5.62 -8.06
CA VAL A 261 -22.87 6.58 -7.51
C VAL A 261 -23.76 5.83 -6.54
N GLN A 262 -23.65 6.08 -5.24
CA GLN A 262 -24.65 5.66 -4.27
C GLN A 262 -25.98 6.28 -4.67
N VAL A 263 -26.90 5.46 -5.19
CA VAL A 263 -28.29 5.86 -5.41
C VAL A 263 -28.88 6.14 -4.03
N PRO A 264 -29.35 7.37 -3.74
CA PRO A 264 -30.03 7.62 -2.48
C PRO A 264 -31.18 6.63 -2.31
N PRO A 265 -31.46 6.14 -1.10
CA PRO A 265 -32.64 5.31 -0.88
C PRO A 265 -33.85 6.03 -1.47
N GLN A 266 -34.55 5.39 -2.40
CA GLN A 266 -35.74 5.97 -2.99
C GLN A 266 -36.71 6.25 -1.85
N VAL A 267 -37.00 7.54 -1.62
CA VAL A 267 -38.06 7.94 -0.71
C VAL A 267 -39.34 7.29 -1.27
N PRO A 268 -40.04 6.44 -0.51
CA PRO A 268 -41.28 5.85 -0.99
C PRO A 268 -42.21 6.99 -1.42
N GLU A 269 -42.68 6.98 -2.68
CA GLU A 269 -43.69 7.93 -3.10
C GLU A 269 -44.88 7.84 -2.13
N PRO A 270 -45.40 8.98 -1.63
CA PRO A 270 -46.62 8.94 -0.84
C PRO A 270 -47.71 8.33 -1.72
N ARG A 271 -48.25 7.18 -1.30
CA ARG A 271 -49.38 6.53 -1.97
C ARG A 271 -50.46 7.58 -2.20
N SER A 272 -50.72 7.92 -3.45
CA SER A 272 -51.82 8.80 -3.81
C SER A 272 -53.12 8.07 -3.47
N ASN A 273 -53.79 8.51 -2.40
CA ASN A 273 -55.16 8.08 -2.08
C ASN A 273 -56.14 8.76 -3.06
N VAL A 274 -55.99 8.51 -4.36
CA VAL A 274 -57.01 8.86 -5.35
C VAL A 274 -57.87 7.62 -5.52
N PRO A 275 -59.14 7.62 -5.06
CA PRO A 275 -60.04 6.51 -5.34
C PRO A 275 -60.27 6.43 -6.86
N ASP A 276 -60.10 5.23 -7.41
CA ASP A 276 -60.45 4.88 -8.78
C ASP A 276 -61.97 5.04 -8.97
N ILE A 277 -62.38 6.27 -9.31
CA ILE A 277 -63.67 6.58 -9.90
C ILE A 277 -63.35 6.76 -11.39
N TYR A 278 -64.10 6.07 -12.25
CA TYR A 278 -63.90 5.93 -13.71
C TYR A 278 -63.04 4.73 -14.16
N ARG A 279 -63.52 3.53 -13.82
CA ARG A 279 -63.49 2.39 -14.76
C ARG A 279 -64.90 1.81 -14.84
N ASP A 280 -65.66 2.31 -15.81
CA ASP A 280 -66.76 1.57 -16.43
C ASP A 280 -66.18 0.73 -17.57
#